data_AF-A0A0R2V9G4-F1
#
_entry.id   AF-A0A0R2V9G4-F1
#
_cell.length_a   1.000
_cell.length_b   1.000
_cell.length_c   1.000
_cell.angle_alpha   90.00
_cell.angle_beta   90.00
_cell.angle_gamma   90.00
#
_symmetry.space_group_name_H-M   'P 1'
#
loop_
_entity.id
_entity.type
_entity.pdbx_description
1 polymer ?
#
loop_
_entity_poly.entity_id
_entity_poly.type
_entity_poly.pdbx_seq_one_letter_code
_entity_poly.pdbx_strand_id
1 'polypeptide(L)' 'MCEKRIETALLNTPGVRFADWSTETHQVKVAFNGKKLTEQRLHEVVAAVGHDTKKLRAKEEDYAKVHECCKYRELNAH' A
#
# COMPACT_ATOMS: atom_id res chain seq x y z
N MET A 1 -5.37 -4.87 10.17
CA MET A 1 -5.26 -5.85 9.06
C MET A 1 -4.72 -5.13 7.83
N CYS A 2 -3.73 -5.71 7.12
CA CYS A 2 -3.03 -5.01 6.04
C CYS A 2 -4.00 -4.62 4.89
N GLU A 3 -4.93 -5.50 4.51
CA GLU A 3 -5.97 -5.29 3.50
C GLU A 3 -6.75 -3.99 3.70
N LYS A 4 -7.52 -3.92 4.81
CA LYS A 4 -8.33 -2.74 5.15
C LYS A 4 -7.53 -1.45 5.15
N ARG A 5 -6.26 -1.47 5.61
CA ARG A 5 -5.40 -0.27 5.64
C ARG A 5 -5.07 0.20 4.23
N ILE A 6 -4.60 -0.71 3.37
CA ILE A 6 -4.17 -0.41 2.00
C ILE A 6 -5.38 0.05 1.17
N GLU A 7 -6.49 -0.68 1.24
CA GLU A 7 -7.71 -0.34 0.51
C GLU A 7 -8.28 1.01 0.95
N THR A 8 -8.38 1.27 2.26
CA THR A 8 -8.87 2.55 2.77
C THR A 8 -7.98 3.71 2.31
N ALA A 9 -6.66 3.54 2.33
CA ALA A 9 -5.73 4.58 1.87
C ALA A 9 -5.94 4.92 0.39
N LEU A 10 -6.11 3.89 -0.45
CA LEU A 10 -6.35 4.06 -1.88
C LEU A 10 -7.73 4.66 -2.16
N LEU A 11 -8.80 4.14 -1.55
CA LEU A 11 -10.16 4.64 -1.75
C LEU A 11 -10.35 6.09 -1.26
N ASN A 12 -9.60 6.51 -0.24
CA ASN A 12 -9.59 7.91 0.22
C ASN A 12 -8.79 8.85 -0.71
N THR A 13 -8.07 8.32 -1.71
CA THR A 13 -7.32 9.14 -2.66
C THR A 13 -8.24 9.61 -3.78
N PRO A 14 -8.46 10.94 -3.95
CA PRO A 14 -9.36 11.46 -4.98
C PRO A 14 -8.98 11.00 -6.39
N GLY A 15 -9.90 10.32 -7.06
CA GLY A 15 -9.69 9.77 -8.40
C GLY A 15 -9.49 8.25 -8.44
N VAL A 16 -9.31 7.59 -7.29
CA VAL A 16 -9.46 6.14 -7.16
C VAL A 16 -10.96 5.80 -7.11
N ARG A 17 -11.34 4.73 -7.81
CA ARG A 17 -12.73 4.24 -7.90
C ARG A 17 -12.90 2.86 -7.26
N PHE A 18 -11.81 2.10 -7.18
CA PHE A 18 -11.81 0.74 -6.68
C PHE A 18 -10.40 0.39 -6.19
N ALA A 19 -10.32 -0.33 -5.07
CA ALA A 19 -9.11 -0.95 -4.55
C ALA A 19 -9.49 -2.26 -3.86
N ASP A 20 -8.78 -3.34 -4.20
CA ASP A 20 -9.00 -4.69 -3.66
C ASP A 20 -7.64 -5.34 -3.41
N TRP A 21 -7.36 -5.64 -2.14
CA TRP A 21 -6.11 -6.23 -1.69
C TRP A 21 -6.29 -7.72 -1.45
N SER A 22 -5.50 -8.54 -2.14
CA SER A 22 -5.48 -9.98 -1.95
C SER A 22 -4.37 -10.38 -0.97
N THR A 23 -4.75 -10.98 0.16
CA THR A 23 -3.80 -11.56 1.12
C THR A 23 -3.09 -12.81 0.59
N GLU A 24 -3.69 -13.51 -0.36
CA GLU A 24 -3.08 -14.71 -0.98
C GLU A 24 -1.91 -14.34 -1.91
N THR A 25 -2.09 -13.29 -2.70
CA THR A 25 -1.11 -12.87 -3.71
C THR A 25 -0.22 -11.72 -3.24
N HIS A 26 -0.58 -11.06 -2.14
CA HIS A 26 0.00 -9.82 -1.67
C HIS A 26 0.02 -8.72 -2.75
N GLN A 27 -1.06 -8.63 -3.53
CA GLN A 27 -1.22 -7.63 -4.58
C GLN A 27 -2.52 -6.86 -4.40
N VAL A 28 -2.48 -5.59 -4.81
CA VAL A 28 -3.66 -4.74 -4.91
C VAL A 28 -4.07 -4.55 -6.36
N LYS A 29 -5.36 -4.71 -6.64
CA LYS A 29 -5.98 -4.27 -7.89
C LYS A 29 -6.60 -2.91 -7.66
N VAL A 30 -6.25 -1.92 -8.50
CA VAL A 30 -6.74 -0.55 -8.35
C VAL A 30 -7.30 -0.05 -9.67
N ALA A 31 -8.50 0.50 -9.65
CA ALA A 31 -9.05 1.26 -10.78
C ALA A 31 -9.06 2.75 -10.43
N PHE A 32 -8.44 3.57 -11.27
CA PHE A 32 -8.28 5.00 -11.03
C PHE A 32 -8.39 5.82 -12.31
N ASN A 33 -8.66 7.12 -12.15
CA ASN A 33 -8.67 8.06 -13.26
C ASN A 33 -7.24 8.51 -13.60
N GLY A 34 -6.69 7.97 -14.69
CA GLY A 34 -5.35 8.30 -15.18
C GLY A 34 -5.13 9.76 -15.61
N LYS A 35 -6.19 10.56 -15.76
CA LYS A 35 -6.07 12.02 -15.96
C LYS A 35 -5.81 12.79 -14.67
N LYS A 36 -6.09 12.19 -13.50
CA LYS A 36 -5.97 12.81 -12.17
C LYS A 36 -4.83 12.22 -11.34
N LEU A 37 -4.51 10.95 -11.56
CA LEU A 37 -3.53 10.20 -10.79
C LEU A 37 -2.59 9.43 -11.74
N THR A 38 -1.40 9.16 -11.23
CA THR A 38 -0.41 8.30 -11.88
C THR A 38 -0.22 7.04 -11.06
N GLU A 39 0.30 5.99 -11.68
CA GLU A 39 0.67 4.76 -10.97
C GLU A 39 1.68 5.06 -9.83
N GLN A 40 2.65 5.94 -10.07
CA GLN A 40 3.61 6.38 -9.05
C GLN A 40 2.90 6.97 -7.83
N ARG A 41 1.86 7.79 -8.03
CA ARG A 41 1.12 8.36 -6.90
C ARG A 41 0.42 7.29 -6.06
N LEU A 42 -0.05 6.21 -6.68
CA LEU A 42 -0.62 5.08 -5.94
C LEU A 42 0.43 4.35 -5.09
N HIS A 43 1.64 4.17 -5.64
CA HIS A 43 2.77 3.63 -4.88
C HIS A 43 3.13 4.49 -3.67
N GLU A 44 3.11 5.81 -3.82
CA GLU A 44 3.32 6.77 -2.71
C GLU A 44 2.25 6.65 -1.63
N VAL A 45 0.97 6.52 -2.00
CA VAL A 45 -0.14 6.36 -1.05
C VAL A 45 0.02 5.09 -0.22
N VAL A 46 0.37 3.96 -0.87
CA VAL A 46 0.57 2.68 -0.16
C VAL A 46 1.81 2.73 0.74
N ALA A 47 2.91 3.33 0.28
CA ALA A 47 4.12 3.53 1.08
C ALA A 47 3.89 4.44 2.28
N ALA A 48 3.07 5.48 2.15
CA ALA A 48 2.73 6.40 3.24
C ALA A 48 1.94 5.74 4.37
N VAL A 49 1.28 4.60 4.12
CA VAL A 49 0.63 3.79 5.15
C VAL A 49 1.49 2.62 5.63
N GLY A 50 2.80 2.68 5.34
CA GLY A 50 3.81 1.78 5.90
C GLY A 50 4.00 0.48 5.12
N HIS A 51 3.49 0.36 3.90
CA HIS A 51 3.63 -0.85 3.09
C HIS A 51 4.55 -0.61 1.89
N ASP A 52 5.56 -1.46 1.71
CA ASP A 52 6.38 -1.38 0.50
C ASP A 52 5.60 -1.75 -0.72
N THR A 53 6.06 -1.19 -1.82
CA THR A 53 5.59 -1.52 -3.14
C THR A 53 6.78 -1.81 -4.03
N LYS A 54 6.51 -2.36 -5.22
CA LYS A 54 7.55 -2.66 -6.21
C LYS A 54 8.38 -1.44 -6.64
N LYS A 55 7.83 -0.22 -6.54
CA LYS A 55 8.47 1.01 -7.01
C LYS A 55 8.95 1.92 -5.89
N LEU A 56 8.37 1.80 -4.70
CA LEU A 56 8.66 2.69 -3.58
C LEU A 56 8.64 1.94 -2.27
N ARG A 57 9.70 2.19 -1.48
CA ARG A 57 9.86 1.70 -0.13
C ARG A 57 9.23 2.68 0.86
N ALA A 58 8.42 2.17 1.78
CA ALA A 58 7.87 2.95 2.88
C ALA A 58 8.98 3.48 3.78
N LYS A 59 8.79 4.67 4.34
CA LYS A 59 9.72 5.21 5.35
C LYS A 59 9.74 4.31 6.58
N GLU A 60 10.90 4.21 7.23
CA GLU A 60 11.06 3.40 8.45
C GLU A 60 10.06 3.81 9.55
N GLU A 61 9.76 5.10 9.68
CA GLU A 61 8.78 5.63 10.64
C GLU A 61 7.35 5.13 10.40
N ASP A 62 6.94 4.99 9.14
CA ASP A 62 5.59 4.52 8.78
C ASP A 62 5.51 3.00 8.78
N TYR A 63 6.60 2.35 8.38
CA TYR A 63 6.78 0.92 8.49
C TYR A 63 6.73 0.44 9.94
N ALA A 64 7.38 1.14 10.87
CA ALA A 64 7.39 0.78 12.29
C ALA A 64 5.99 0.80 12.93
N LYS A 65 5.06 1.61 12.38
CA LYS A 65 3.67 1.73 12.83
C LYS A 65 2.74 0.64 12.29
N VAL A 66 3.18 -0.16 11.32
CA VAL A 66 2.36 -1.27 10.83
C VAL A 66 2.28 -2.37 11.88
N HIS A 67 1.23 -3.19 11.80
CA HIS A 67 1.07 -4.33 12.69
C HIS A 67 2.21 -5.33 12.47
N GLU A 68 2.58 -6.08 13.51
CA GLU A 68 3.72 -7.02 13.47
C GLU A 68 3.63 -8.02 12.31
N CYS A 69 2.44 -8.52 11.99
CA CYS A 69 2.24 -9.41 10.83
C CYS A 69 2.57 -8.77 9.47
N CYS A 70 2.60 -7.44 9.37
CA CYS A 70 2.99 -6.72 8.16
C CYS A 70 4.47 -6.25 8.22
N LYS A 71 5.23 -6.57 9.27
CA LYS A 71 6.68 -6.25 9.41
C LYS A 71 7.60 -7.28 8.74
N TYR A 72 7.30 -7.66 7.50
CA TYR A 72 8.04 -8.66 6.71
C TYR A 72 9.53 -8.38 6.47
N ARG A 73 10.02 -7.15 6.61
CA ARG A 73 11.45 -6.81 6.45
C ARG A 73 12.29 -7.36 7.60
N GLU A 74 11.74 -7.34 8.81
CA GLU A 74 12.39 -7.87 10.01
C GLU A 74 12.31 -9.41 10.01
N LEU A 75 11.25 -9.98 9.42
CA LEU A 75 11.07 -11.43 9.28
C LEU A 75 12.04 -12.08 8.27
N ASN A 76 12.62 -11.31 7.35
CA ASN A 76 13.54 -11.80 6.30
C ASN A 76 15.03 -11.57 6.63
N ALA A 77 15.37 -11.17 7.86
CA ALA A 77 16.74 -10.85 8.27
C ALA A 77 17.53 -12.04 8.88
N HIS A 78 17.08 -13.28 8.66
CA HIS A 78 17.71 -14.50 9.18
C HIS A 78 18.21 -15.43 8.08
#